data_AF-A0A7V6B6F9-F1
#
_entry.id   AF-A0A7V6B6F9-F1
#
_cell.length_a   1.000
_cell.length_b   1.000
_cell.length_c   1.000
_cell.angle_alpha   90.00
_cell.angle_beta   90.00
_cell.angle_gamma   90.00
#
_symmetry.space_group_name_H-M   'P 1'
#
loop_
_entity.id
_entity.type
_entity.pdbx_description
1 polymer ?
#
loop_
_entity_poly.entity_id
_entity_poly.type
_entity_poly.pdbx_seq_one_letter_code
_entity_poly.pdbx_strand_id
1 'polypeptide(L)'
;MKSLVLCLFTATLVACSGRPQKAGATCSGISSGELIITEAMPNPSGSDEGREWFEVYNPTSKTLQLDDVTITASKPDLSQMKKMQVYDLEIPPKEYVVFGGMLKAVAPDFVDYAYADSLSSFPNSSGGRLAIYCGDVLVDEFFYPAWDKNEGKSVILDGSKPPEDWALVPIDERVYCASTNTYEGTDMGSPKHRNEPCKDAMPQGSCFDGTQVRTQQRPASGDVIITEIHARPNAVSYTKGEWLELYIAKDLDLNCLQIAKAGEAGQYIFDSARCQSFEKGTFIVLARSTNPDENGGVQADAKLPFSLTDTGMTLSVLCDGEEIDSVTYQGSAFSVAGVSWQLDPAHFDASSNDNPSNWCQSKTQFGAGDFGTPKSANEPCK
;
A
#
# COMPACT_ATOMS: atom_id res chain seq x y z
N MET A 1 22.69 -8.64 85.11
CA MET A 1 22.46 -9.45 83.89
C MET A 1 21.10 -9.08 83.32
N LYS A 2 21.06 -8.29 82.25
CA LYS A 2 19.83 -7.92 81.53
C LYS A 2 19.90 -8.62 80.17
N SER A 3 18.99 -9.55 79.91
CA SER A 3 18.90 -10.26 78.64
C SER A 3 18.26 -9.37 77.58
N LEU A 4 18.96 -9.21 76.46
CA LEU A 4 18.50 -8.53 75.26
C LEU A 4 17.71 -9.53 74.40
N VAL A 5 16.43 -9.28 74.16
CA VAL A 5 15.60 -10.09 73.26
C VAL A 5 15.68 -9.46 71.86
N LEU A 6 16.26 -10.19 70.92
CA LEU A 6 16.38 -9.82 69.51
C LEU A 6 15.12 -10.32 68.77
N CYS A 7 14.22 -9.41 68.38
CA CYS A 7 13.11 -9.73 67.49
C CYS A 7 13.59 -9.67 66.03
N LEU A 8 13.68 -10.81 65.35
CA LEU A 8 13.81 -10.86 63.89
C LEU A 8 12.42 -10.61 63.27
N PHE A 9 12.29 -9.52 62.51
CA PHE A 9 11.20 -9.34 61.56
C PHE A 9 11.58 -10.07 60.26
N THR A 10 10.90 -11.18 59.96
CA THR A 10 10.93 -11.79 58.64
C THR A 10 10.02 -11.00 57.70
N ALA A 11 10.61 -10.17 56.85
CA ALA A 11 9.91 -9.54 55.74
C ALA A 11 9.60 -10.61 54.67
N THR A 12 8.34 -11.02 54.58
CA THR A 12 7.84 -11.80 53.44
C THR A 12 7.69 -10.88 52.24
N LEU A 13 8.63 -10.96 51.31
CA LEU A 13 8.48 -10.48 49.93
C LEU A 13 7.31 -11.24 49.29
N VAL A 14 6.13 -10.62 49.25
CA VAL A 14 5.05 -11.06 48.36
C VAL A 14 5.46 -10.64 46.96
N ALA A 15 6.15 -11.52 46.25
CA ALA A 15 6.21 -11.43 44.80
C ALA A 15 4.76 -11.50 44.30
N CYS A 16 4.31 -10.49 43.55
CA CYS A 16 3.12 -10.62 42.73
C CYS A 16 3.41 -11.72 41.70
N SER A 17 3.05 -12.96 42.04
CA SER A 17 2.95 -14.05 41.08
C SER A 17 2.03 -13.56 39.96
N GLY A 18 2.52 -13.58 38.72
CA GLY A 18 1.68 -13.35 37.54
C GLY A 18 0.41 -14.18 37.66
N ARG A 19 -0.72 -13.61 37.22
CA ARG A 19 -2.01 -14.31 37.23
C ARG A 19 -1.81 -15.68 36.55
N PRO A 20 -2.24 -16.79 37.18
CA PRO A 20 -2.04 -18.11 36.60
C PRO A 20 -2.75 -18.19 35.25
N GLN A 21 -1.97 -18.51 34.21
CA GLN A 21 -2.46 -18.82 32.87
C GLN A 21 -3.50 -19.94 32.97
N LYS A 22 -4.68 -19.75 32.35
CA LYS A 22 -5.74 -20.76 32.38
C LYS A 22 -5.25 -21.99 31.62
N ALA A 23 -5.14 -23.13 32.28
CA ALA A 23 -4.69 -24.36 31.64
C ALA A 23 -5.61 -24.70 30.46
N GLY A 24 -5.06 -24.69 29.24
CA GLY A 24 -5.79 -24.98 28.01
C GLY A 24 -6.43 -23.78 27.31
N ALA A 25 -6.24 -22.55 27.81
CA ALA A 25 -6.51 -21.37 26.98
C ALA A 25 -5.41 -21.31 25.91
N THR A 26 -5.86 -21.44 24.67
CA THR A 26 -5.05 -21.20 23.48
C THR A 26 -5.68 -19.99 22.82
N CYS A 27 -4.86 -19.14 22.22
CA CYS A 27 -5.21 -18.01 21.34
C CYS A 27 -5.99 -18.42 20.07
N SER A 28 -6.87 -19.42 20.20
CA SER A 28 -7.76 -19.98 19.18
C SER A 28 -7.08 -20.45 17.90
N GLY A 29 -5.76 -20.66 17.91
CA GLY A 29 -5.00 -21.04 16.72
C GLY A 29 -4.97 -19.94 15.65
N ILE A 30 -5.04 -18.67 16.07
CA ILE A 30 -4.91 -17.51 15.17
C ILE A 30 -3.61 -17.63 14.38
N SER A 31 -3.75 -17.64 13.06
CA SER A 31 -2.66 -17.81 12.10
C SER A 31 -2.12 -16.46 11.62
N SER A 32 -0.96 -16.48 10.95
CA SER A 32 -0.38 -15.28 10.34
C SER A 32 -1.37 -14.58 9.40
N GLY A 33 -1.51 -13.25 9.55
CA GLY A 33 -2.44 -12.42 8.78
C GLY A 33 -3.91 -12.50 9.22
N GLU A 34 -4.28 -13.31 10.22
CA GLU A 34 -5.66 -13.33 10.76
C GLU A 34 -5.93 -12.15 11.72
N LEU A 35 -4.90 -11.44 12.18
CA LEU A 35 -5.00 -10.11 12.78
C LEU A 35 -4.01 -9.19 12.10
N ILE A 36 -4.29 -7.90 12.07
CA ILE A 36 -3.38 -6.89 11.51
C ILE A 36 -3.31 -5.67 12.42
N ILE A 37 -2.10 -5.19 12.72
CA ILE A 37 -1.89 -3.91 13.39
C ILE A 37 -2.05 -2.81 12.33
N THR A 38 -3.03 -1.95 12.49
CA THR A 38 -3.38 -0.91 11.52
C THR A 38 -2.82 0.45 11.87
N GLU A 39 -2.63 0.72 13.16
CA GLU A 39 -2.29 2.06 13.63
C GLU A 39 -1.59 2.00 15.00
N ALA A 40 -0.68 2.94 15.26
CA ALA A 40 -0.07 3.13 16.58
C ALA A 40 0.19 4.61 16.88
N MET A 41 -0.14 5.06 18.09
CA MET A 41 0.22 6.38 18.62
C MET A 41 1.34 6.24 19.65
N PRO A 42 2.63 6.30 19.23
CA PRO A 42 3.75 6.19 20.16
C PRO A 42 4.07 7.51 20.87
N ASN A 43 3.75 8.67 20.28
CA ASN A 43 4.15 9.98 20.78
C ASN A 43 2.96 10.95 20.78
N PRO A 44 1.93 10.75 21.63
CA PRO A 44 0.77 11.64 21.71
C PRO A 44 1.15 13.06 22.15
N SER A 45 0.42 14.09 21.71
CA SER A 45 0.75 15.51 21.96
C SER A 45 0.84 15.81 23.44
N GLY A 46 2.01 16.20 23.97
CA GLY A 46 2.22 16.48 25.39
C GLY A 46 2.89 15.33 26.16
N SER A 47 2.27 14.84 27.24
CA SER A 47 2.82 13.74 28.05
C SER A 47 2.43 12.36 27.52
N ASP A 48 3.41 11.50 27.25
CA ASP A 48 3.16 10.13 26.78
C ASP A 48 2.48 9.24 27.84
N GLU A 49 2.64 9.57 29.12
CA GLU A 49 2.14 8.76 30.23
C GLU A 49 0.63 8.53 30.11
N GLY A 50 0.26 7.28 29.84
CA GLY A 50 -1.14 6.87 29.80
C GLY A 50 -1.91 7.33 28.56
N ARG A 51 -1.25 7.67 27.45
CA ARG A 51 -1.97 8.13 26.22
C ARG A 51 -1.53 7.47 24.93
N GLU A 52 -0.51 6.62 24.99
CA GLU A 52 -0.13 5.78 23.86
C GLU A 52 -1.16 4.68 23.61
N TRP A 53 -1.32 4.30 22.36
CA TRP A 53 -2.23 3.23 21.97
C TRP A 53 -1.82 2.60 20.64
N PHE A 54 -2.38 1.44 20.33
CA PHE A 54 -2.31 0.83 19.01
C PHE A 54 -3.62 0.12 18.68
N GLU A 55 -3.85 -0.09 17.40
CA GLU A 55 -5.08 -0.67 16.88
C GLU A 55 -4.81 -1.99 16.17
N VAL A 56 -5.71 -2.94 16.39
CA VAL A 56 -5.71 -4.24 15.73
C VAL A 56 -7.05 -4.45 15.02
N TYR A 57 -6.99 -4.91 13.78
CA TYR A 57 -8.15 -5.25 12.97
C TYR A 57 -8.24 -6.76 12.72
N ASN A 58 -9.47 -7.27 12.63
CA ASN A 58 -9.76 -8.65 12.24
C ASN A 58 -10.19 -8.70 10.75
N PRO A 59 -9.29 -9.03 9.81
CA PRO A 59 -9.62 -9.14 8.39
C PRO A 59 -10.45 -10.37 8.02
N THR A 60 -10.70 -11.29 8.95
CA THR A 60 -11.38 -12.55 8.67
C THR A 60 -12.91 -12.38 8.62
N SER A 61 -13.61 -13.47 8.30
CA SER A 61 -15.08 -13.54 8.32
C SER A 61 -15.66 -14.13 9.62
N LYS A 62 -14.82 -14.40 10.62
CA LYS A 62 -15.21 -14.99 11.91
C LYS A 62 -14.78 -14.10 13.08
N THR A 63 -15.52 -14.16 14.18
CA THR A 63 -15.06 -13.55 15.45
C THR A 63 -13.79 -14.26 15.92
N LEU A 64 -12.76 -13.49 16.28
CA LEU A 64 -11.53 -14.00 16.84
C LEU A 64 -11.51 -13.78 18.35
N GLN A 65 -11.16 -14.83 19.10
CA GLN A 65 -10.97 -14.78 20.55
C GLN A 65 -9.49 -14.55 20.84
N LEU A 66 -9.18 -13.44 21.51
CA LEU A 66 -7.81 -13.00 21.76
C LEU A 66 -7.27 -13.46 23.13
N ASP A 67 -8.02 -14.27 23.88
CA ASP A 67 -7.51 -14.90 25.10
C ASP A 67 -6.15 -15.58 24.84
N ASP A 68 -5.15 -15.27 25.65
CA ASP A 68 -3.79 -15.78 25.51
C ASP A 68 -3.07 -15.41 24.19
N VAL A 69 -3.53 -14.39 23.47
CA VAL A 69 -2.71 -13.68 22.47
C VAL A 69 -1.64 -12.87 23.21
N THR A 70 -0.39 -13.00 22.77
CA THR A 70 0.74 -12.26 23.33
C THR A 70 1.02 -11.06 22.45
N ILE A 71 1.10 -9.87 23.05
CA ILE A 71 1.52 -8.65 22.36
C ILE A 71 2.88 -8.25 22.90
N THR A 72 3.83 -7.95 22.02
CA THR A 72 5.15 -7.43 22.40
C THR A 72 5.37 -6.04 21.84
N ALA A 73 6.04 -5.20 22.64
CA ALA A 73 6.54 -3.89 22.23
C ALA A 73 8.05 -3.86 22.48
N SER A 74 8.84 -3.45 21.49
CA SER A 74 10.31 -3.38 21.59
C SER A 74 10.88 -2.28 20.70
N LYS A 75 12.19 -2.06 20.77
CA LYS A 75 12.91 -1.39 19.68
C LYS A 75 12.97 -2.30 18.44
N PRO A 76 13.29 -1.75 17.24
CA PRO A 76 13.45 -2.55 16.03
C PRO A 76 14.54 -3.63 16.13
N ASP A 77 15.58 -3.39 16.94
CA ASP A 77 16.65 -4.35 17.24
C ASP A 77 16.28 -5.40 18.30
N LEU A 78 14.98 -5.47 18.68
CA LEU A 78 14.41 -6.31 19.73
C LEU A 78 14.90 -6.02 21.15
N SER A 79 15.70 -4.97 21.36
CA SER A 79 16.08 -4.54 22.70
C SER A 79 14.89 -3.91 23.44
N GLN A 80 14.97 -3.91 24.77
CA GLN A 80 13.95 -3.36 25.67
C GLN A 80 12.55 -3.98 25.53
N MET A 81 12.45 -5.19 24.97
CA MET A 81 11.17 -5.88 24.76
C MET A 81 10.34 -6.00 26.05
N LYS A 82 9.07 -5.60 25.95
CA LYS A 82 8.00 -5.83 26.89
C LYS A 82 6.96 -6.72 26.25
N LYS A 83 6.18 -7.41 27.08
CA LYS A 83 5.10 -8.27 26.62
C LYS A 83 3.91 -8.20 27.55
N MET A 84 2.73 -8.31 26.97
CA MET A 84 1.47 -8.48 27.67
C MET A 84 0.73 -9.70 27.12
N GLN A 85 -0.15 -10.24 27.94
CA GLN A 85 -1.11 -11.26 27.56
C GLN A 85 -2.50 -10.61 27.51
N VAL A 86 -3.25 -10.88 26.45
CA VAL A 86 -4.64 -10.41 26.31
C VAL A 86 -5.58 -11.40 26.99
N TYR A 87 -6.61 -10.88 27.65
CA TYR A 87 -7.63 -11.67 28.36
C TYR A 87 -9.02 -11.11 28.10
N ASP A 88 -10.00 -12.01 27.92
CA ASP A 88 -11.43 -11.66 27.84
C ASP A 88 -11.72 -10.58 26.78
N LEU A 89 -11.20 -10.81 25.58
CA LEU A 89 -11.37 -9.91 24.44
C LEU A 89 -11.66 -10.72 23.18
N GLU A 90 -12.69 -10.30 22.47
CA GLU A 90 -13.00 -10.78 21.13
C GLU A 90 -13.04 -9.63 20.14
N ILE A 91 -12.70 -9.92 18.88
CA ILE A 91 -12.83 -8.98 17.78
C ILE A 91 -13.78 -9.61 16.75
N PRO A 92 -14.98 -9.05 16.53
CA PRO A 92 -15.89 -9.51 15.47
C PRO A 92 -15.23 -9.41 14.08
N PRO A 93 -15.78 -10.10 13.06
CA PRO A 93 -15.30 -9.97 11.70
C PRO A 93 -15.31 -8.52 11.23
N LYS A 94 -14.23 -8.06 10.59
CA LYS A 94 -14.13 -6.73 9.97
C LYS A 94 -14.27 -5.57 10.97
N GLU A 95 -13.97 -5.81 12.24
CA GLU A 95 -13.97 -4.81 13.30
C GLU A 95 -12.56 -4.47 13.78
N TYR A 96 -12.45 -3.28 14.37
CA TYR A 96 -11.24 -2.74 14.97
C TYR A 96 -11.30 -2.81 16.49
N VAL A 97 -10.17 -3.07 17.14
CA VAL A 97 -10.00 -2.91 18.59
C VAL A 97 -8.76 -2.09 18.90
N VAL A 98 -8.92 -1.12 19.79
CA VAL A 98 -7.84 -0.25 20.26
C VAL A 98 -7.38 -0.67 21.64
N PHE A 99 -6.06 -0.87 21.74
CA PHE A 99 -5.33 -1.14 22.97
C PHE A 99 -4.66 0.14 23.45
N GLY A 100 -4.99 0.60 24.65
CA GLY A 100 -4.46 1.86 25.20
C GLY A 100 -3.66 1.65 26.49
N GLY A 101 -2.56 2.40 26.61
CA GLY A 101 -1.62 2.36 27.73
C GLY A 101 -2.08 3.05 29.00
N MET A 102 -3.38 3.10 29.25
CA MET A 102 -3.98 3.73 30.44
C MET A 102 -4.69 2.73 31.34
N LEU A 103 -5.13 3.20 32.51
CA LEU A 103 -6.08 2.47 33.33
C LEU A 103 -7.47 2.53 32.70
N LYS A 104 -8.23 1.43 32.76
CA LYS A 104 -9.60 1.38 32.21
C LYS A 104 -10.52 2.47 32.76
N ALA A 105 -10.31 2.91 34.01
CA ALA A 105 -11.10 3.95 34.66
C ALA A 105 -10.97 5.34 34.01
N VAL A 106 -9.92 5.57 33.21
CA VAL A 106 -9.65 6.83 32.51
C VAL A 106 -9.52 6.65 31.00
N ALA A 107 -9.86 5.45 30.49
CA ALA A 107 -9.77 5.14 29.08
C ALA A 107 -10.80 5.97 28.28
N PRO A 108 -10.39 6.63 27.18
CA PRO A 108 -11.31 7.26 26.24
C PRO A 108 -12.27 6.24 25.61
N ASP A 109 -13.38 6.73 25.06
CA ASP A 109 -14.44 5.89 24.48
C ASP A 109 -13.96 4.99 23.33
N PHE A 110 -12.91 5.41 22.59
CA PHE A 110 -12.37 4.62 21.49
C PHE A 110 -11.49 3.44 21.95
N VAL A 111 -11.08 3.40 23.23
CA VAL A 111 -10.20 2.35 23.77
C VAL A 111 -11.00 1.19 24.34
N ASP A 112 -10.93 0.02 23.70
CA ASP A 112 -11.59 -1.18 24.19
C ASP A 112 -10.79 -1.85 25.31
N TYR A 113 -9.47 -1.98 25.10
CA TYR A 113 -8.60 -2.72 25.99
C TYR A 113 -7.55 -1.81 26.62
N ALA A 114 -7.65 -1.59 27.93
CA ALA A 114 -6.72 -0.75 28.67
C ALA A 114 -5.65 -1.64 29.34
N TYR A 115 -4.39 -1.55 28.88
CA TYR A 115 -3.30 -2.41 29.35
C TYR A 115 -2.44 -1.79 30.47
N ALA A 116 -2.75 -0.58 30.91
CA ALA A 116 -1.97 0.17 31.89
C ALA A 116 -0.48 0.16 31.51
N ASP A 117 0.41 -0.22 32.44
CA ASP A 117 1.86 -0.19 32.22
C ASP A 117 2.43 -1.50 31.63
N SER A 118 1.57 -2.43 31.19
CA SER A 118 2.02 -3.79 30.80
C SER A 118 3.01 -3.81 29.64
N LEU A 119 2.90 -2.85 28.71
CA LEU A 119 3.85 -2.66 27.62
C LEU A 119 4.87 -1.54 27.87
N SER A 120 4.74 -0.81 28.98
CA SER A 120 5.48 0.45 29.23
C SER A 120 5.28 1.47 28.09
N SER A 121 6.01 2.58 28.12
CA SER A 121 5.99 3.56 27.04
C SER A 121 6.64 3.03 25.75
N PHE A 122 6.06 3.39 24.62
CA PHE A 122 6.55 3.08 23.28
C PHE A 122 7.80 3.89 22.95
N PRO A 123 8.79 3.33 22.22
CA PRO A 123 9.99 4.08 21.90
C PRO A 123 9.74 5.17 20.85
N ASN A 124 9.97 6.44 21.21
CA ASN A 124 9.81 7.58 20.30
C ASN A 124 11.06 7.82 19.45
N SER A 125 12.23 7.97 20.08
CA SER A 125 13.42 8.47 19.38
C SER A 125 14.21 7.42 18.61
N SER A 126 14.00 6.13 18.88
CA SER A 126 14.66 5.03 18.18
C SER A 126 13.78 4.34 17.14
N GLY A 127 12.51 4.71 17.08
CA GLY A 127 11.47 3.88 16.49
C GLY A 127 11.18 2.65 17.33
N GLY A 128 10.11 1.96 16.98
CA GLY A 128 9.60 0.83 17.72
C GLY A 128 9.05 -0.28 16.84
N ARG A 129 8.73 -1.37 17.51
CA ARG A 129 8.18 -2.59 16.94
C ARG A 129 7.06 -3.08 17.84
N LEU A 130 5.89 -3.32 17.26
CA LEU A 130 4.79 -4.05 17.87
C LEU A 130 4.65 -5.40 17.17
N ALA A 131 4.36 -6.46 17.92
CA ALA A 131 4.07 -7.76 17.32
C ALA A 131 3.03 -8.54 18.10
N ILE A 132 2.21 -9.27 17.37
CA ILE A 132 1.14 -10.14 17.88
C ILE A 132 1.59 -11.58 17.69
N TYR A 133 1.51 -12.38 18.75
CA TYR A 133 1.80 -13.80 18.72
C TYR A 133 0.62 -14.62 19.23
N CYS A 134 0.41 -15.76 18.57
CA CYS A 134 -0.42 -16.85 19.09
C CYS A 134 0.45 -18.07 19.34
N GLY A 135 0.79 -18.32 20.62
CA GLY A 135 1.86 -19.27 20.96
C GLY A 135 3.18 -18.83 20.33
N ASP A 136 3.78 -19.69 19.52
CA ASP A 136 5.01 -19.40 18.77
C ASP A 136 4.77 -18.82 17.36
N VAL A 137 3.51 -18.67 16.95
CA VAL A 137 3.15 -18.12 15.64
C VAL A 137 3.20 -16.60 15.70
N LEU A 138 4.04 -15.96 14.88
CA LEU A 138 3.96 -14.53 14.60
C LEU A 138 2.72 -14.28 13.75
N VAL A 139 1.71 -13.65 14.35
CA VAL A 139 0.45 -13.33 13.69
C VAL A 139 0.62 -12.11 12.81
N ASP A 140 1.16 -11.04 13.38
CA ASP A 140 1.48 -9.81 12.67
C ASP A 140 2.59 -9.02 13.37
N GLU A 141 3.22 -8.13 12.63
CA GLU A 141 4.33 -7.29 13.07
C GLU A 141 4.23 -5.91 12.43
N PHE A 142 4.55 -4.89 13.20
CA PHE A 142 4.44 -3.49 12.83
C PHE A 142 5.70 -2.76 13.28
N PHE A 143 6.35 -2.07 12.35
CA PHE A 143 7.53 -1.26 12.63
C PHE A 143 7.23 0.20 12.34
N TYR A 144 7.80 1.07 13.16
CA TYR A 144 7.80 2.50 12.88
C TYR A 144 9.17 3.11 13.17
N PRO A 145 9.60 4.12 12.37
CA PRO A 145 10.90 4.77 12.55
C PRO A 145 10.88 5.69 13.78
N ALA A 146 11.99 6.37 14.05
CA ALA A 146 12.02 7.43 15.05
C ALA A 146 10.89 8.45 14.80
N TRP A 147 10.09 8.71 15.84
CA TRP A 147 8.80 9.38 15.76
C TRP A 147 8.75 10.73 16.49
N ASP A 148 9.88 11.20 17.03
CA ASP A 148 9.96 12.47 17.78
C ASP A 148 9.46 13.69 16.97
N LYS A 149 9.57 13.65 15.64
CA LYS A 149 9.15 14.74 14.74
C LYS A 149 7.68 14.69 14.35
N ASN A 150 6.96 13.64 14.77
CA ASN A 150 5.56 13.39 14.48
C ASN A 150 4.75 13.36 15.79
N GLU A 151 5.13 14.18 16.78
CA GLU A 151 4.34 14.37 18.00
C GLU A 151 2.86 14.62 17.64
N GLY A 152 1.98 13.94 18.36
CA GLY A 152 0.54 14.01 18.18
C GLY A 152 0.00 13.30 16.95
N LYS A 153 0.82 12.57 16.18
CA LYS A 153 0.36 11.84 15.00
C LYS A 153 0.59 10.36 15.18
N SER A 154 -0.42 9.55 14.92
CA SER A 154 -0.25 8.11 14.84
C SER A 154 0.52 7.72 13.58
N VAL A 155 1.18 6.57 13.65
CA VAL A 155 1.69 5.82 12.51
C VAL A 155 0.54 4.98 11.97
N ILE A 156 0.10 5.22 10.74
CA ILE A 156 -1.01 4.51 10.09
C ILE A 156 -0.50 3.62 8.95
N LEU A 157 -1.06 2.43 8.84
CA LEU A 157 -0.97 1.59 7.63
C LEU A 157 -1.78 2.23 6.50
N ASP A 158 -1.22 2.30 5.28
CA ASP A 158 -1.81 3.04 4.16
C ASP A 158 -3.27 2.67 3.86
N GLY A 159 -4.16 3.63 4.04
CA GLY A 159 -5.60 3.48 3.81
C GLY A 159 -6.05 3.47 2.35
N SER A 160 -5.15 3.43 1.36
CA SER A 160 -5.52 3.32 -0.06
C SER A 160 -6.30 2.05 -0.39
N LYS A 161 -5.99 0.94 0.29
CA LYS A 161 -6.69 -0.36 0.22
C LYS A 161 -7.19 -0.82 1.60
N PRO A 162 -8.18 -1.71 1.70
CA PRO A 162 -8.68 -2.19 3.00
C PRO A 162 -7.60 -3.02 3.73
N PRO A 163 -7.62 -3.09 5.08
CA PRO A 163 -6.58 -3.80 5.85
C PRO A 163 -6.42 -5.29 5.48
N GLU A 164 -7.49 -5.97 5.07
CA GLU A 164 -7.39 -7.35 4.55
C GLU A 164 -6.47 -7.50 3.33
N ASP A 165 -6.38 -6.49 2.46
CA ASP A 165 -5.49 -6.54 1.30
C ASP A 165 -4.03 -6.29 1.72
N TRP A 166 -3.77 -5.72 2.90
CA TRP A 166 -2.44 -5.62 3.49
C TRP A 166 -2.02 -6.89 4.23
N ALA A 167 -2.98 -7.64 4.79
CA ALA A 167 -2.70 -8.92 5.42
C ALA A 167 -2.08 -9.96 4.44
N LEU A 168 -2.32 -9.78 3.14
CA LEU A 168 -1.77 -10.60 2.06
C LEU A 168 -0.39 -10.11 1.56
N VAL A 169 0.09 -8.95 2.03
CA VAL A 169 1.36 -8.35 1.60
C VAL A 169 2.45 -8.61 2.65
N PRO A 170 3.69 -8.96 2.23
CA PRO A 170 4.82 -9.07 3.14
C PRO A 170 4.97 -7.82 4.04
N ILE A 171 5.33 -8.02 5.31
CA ILE A 171 5.31 -6.96 6.32
C ILE A 171 6.26 -5.81 5.97
N ASP A 172 7.42 -6.14 5.42
CA ASP A 172 8.44 -5.20 4.91
C ASP A 172 8.02 -4.49 3.62
N GLU A 173 6.98 -4.98 2.96
CA GLU A 173 6.36 -4.36 1.79
C GLU A 173 5.15 -3.46 2.13
N ARG A 174 4.72 -3.42 3.40
CA ARG A 174 3.64 -2.52 3.83
C ARG A 174 4.10 -1.06 3.87
N VAL A 175 3.15 -0.15 3.68
CA VAL A 175 3.40 1.29 3.67
C VAL A 175 2.79 1.92 4.91
N TYR A 176 3.60 2.72 5.61
CA TYR A 176 3.19 3.42 6.82
C TYR A 176 3.49 4.91 6.70
N CYS A 177 2.61 5.77 7.23
CA CYS A 177 2.78 7.22 7.24
C CYS A 177 2.24 7.84 8.52
N ALA A 178 2.47 9.14 8.71
CA ALA A 178 1.90 9.86 9.83
C ALA A 178 0.46 10.30 9.52
N SER A 179 -0.47 10.09 10.44
CA SER A 179 -1.85 10.52 10.24
C SER A 179 -1.99 12.05 10.15
N THR A 180 -3.05 12.47 9.46
CA THR A 180 -3.51 13.84 9.27
C THR A 180 -4.95 14.07 9.73
N ASN A 181 -5.70 12.99 10.01
CA ASN A 181 -7.07 13.05 10.51
C ASN A 181 -7.10 13.37 11.99
N THR A 182 -7.96 14.28 12.45
CA THR A 182 -8.11 14.56 13.89
C THR A 182 -9.14 13.64 14.51
N TYR A 183 -8.83 13.01 15.65
CA TYR A 183 -9.78 12.16 16.38
C TYR A 183 -10.02 12.61 17.84
N GLU A 184 -9.03 13.21 18.49
CA GLU A 184 -9.16 13.71 19.87
C GLU A 184 -8.24 14.92 20.10
N GLY A 185 -8.82 16.08 20.44
CA GLY A 185 -8.04 17.26 20.77
C GLY A 185 -7.10 17.68 19.63
N THR A 186 -5.79 17.67 19.90
CA THR A 186 -4.74 17.96 18.91
C THR A 186 -4.12 16.70 18.29
N ASP A 187 -4.46 15.52 18.79
CA ASP A 187 -3.93 14.27 18.30
C ASP A 187 -4.63 13.84 17.00
N MET A 188 -3.84 13.24 16.12
CA MET A 188 -4.20 12.80 14.78
C MET A 188 -4.06 11.30 14.64
N GLY A 189 -5.04 10.69 13.99
CA GLY A 189 -5.26 9.27 13.89
C GLY A 189 -6.69 8.94 13.49
N SER A 190 -6.97 7.65 13.37
CA SER A 190 -8.27 7.12 12.94
C SER A 190 -8.73 5.93 13.77
N PRO A 191 -8.65 5.98 15.12
CA PRO A 191 -9.06 4.85 15.94
C PRO A 191 -10.51 4.47 15.66
N LYS A 192 -10.75 3.17 15.55
CA LYS A 192 -12.01 2.51 15.19
C LYS A 192 -12.45 2.70 13.73
N HIS A 193 -11.60 3.26 12.90
CA HIS A 193 -11.95 3.62 11.53
C HIS A 193 -10.86 3.21 10.55
N ARG A 194 -11.21 3.20 9.26
CA ARG A 194 -10.23 2.98 8.21
C ARG A 194 -9.30 4.20 8.13
N ASN A 195 -8.00 3.94 8.17
CA ASN A 195 -6.95 4.93 7.94
C ASN A 195 -7.16 5.69 6.63
N GLU A 196 -6.67 6.93 6.57
CA GLU A 196 -6.55 7.67 5.32
C GLU A 196 -5.47 7.09 4.39
N PRO A 197 -5.58 7.30 3.06
CA PRO A 197 -4.51 6.97 2.14
C PRO A 197 -3.22 7.73 2.46
N CYS A 198 -2.09 7.02 2.53
CA CYS A 198 -0.81 7.64 2.86
C CYS A 198 -0.35 8.69 1.84
N LYS A 199 -0.83 8.60 0.59
CA LYS A 199 -0.57 9.63 -0.43
C LYS A 199 -1.06 11.03 0.00
N ASP A 200 -2.12 11.10 0.79
CA ASP A 200 -2.72 12.36 1.24
C ASP A 200 -1.92 12.96 2.42
N ALA A 201 -1.16 12.14 3.13
CA ALA A 201 -0.30 12.53 4.24
C ALA A 201 1.13 12.92 3.83
N MET A 202 1.49 12.78 2.54
CA MET A 202 2.83 13.09 2.03
C MET A 202 2.88 14.48 1.39
N PRO A 203 4.08 15.12 1.32
CA PRO A 203 4.26 16.29 0.49
C PRO A 203 3.89 15.99 -0.97
N GLN A 204 3.21 16.93 -1.63
CA GLN A 204 2.77 16.78 -3.02
C GLN A 204 3.93 16.35 -3.93
N GLY A 205 3.69 15.38 -4.81
CA GLY A 205 4.70 14.87 -5.74
C GLY A 205 5.80 14.03 -5.06
N SER A 206 5.53 13.47 -3.87
CA SER A 206 6.42 12.52 -3.20
C SER A 206 5.82 11.12 -3.16
N CYS A 207 6.65 10.12 -2.87
CA CYS A 207 6.25 8.72 -2.78
C CYS A 207 7.21 7.96 -1.85
N PHE A 208 6.78 6.78 -1.41
CA PHE A 208 7.60 5.86 -0.62
C PHE A 208 8.53 5.03 -1.50
N ASP A 209 9.82 5.12 -1.22
CA ASP A 209 10.86 4.21 -1.70
C ASP A 209 11.34 3.37 -0.51
N GLY A 210 10.76 2.16 -0.39
CA GLY A 210 10.81 1.39 0.84
C GLY A 210 10.15 2.15 2.00
N THR A 211 10.92 2.44 3.05
CA THR A 211 10.45 3.20 4.24
C THR A 211 10.75 4.71 4.16
N GLN A 212 11.41 5.17 3.09
CA GLN A 212 11.77 6.58 2.94
C GLN A 212 10.81 7.29 2.00
N VAL A 213 10.41 8.50 2.36
CA VAL A 213 9.69 9.39 1.45
C VAL A 213 10.71 10.18 0.64
N ARG A 214 10.60 10.14 -0.68
CA ARG A 214 11.39 10.98 -1.60
C ARG A 214 10.49 11.67 -2.61
N THR A 215 10.99 12.76 -3.19
CA THR A 215 10.35 13.40 -4.35
C THR A 215 10.33 12.44 -5.53
N GLN A 216 9.21 12.45 -6.26
CA GLN A 216 9.03 11.68 -7.49
C GLN A 216 9.94 12.23 -8.60
N GLN A 217 10.55 11.33 -9.37
CA GLN A 217 11.21 11.60 -10.63
C GLN A 217 10.15 11.69 -11.72
N ARG A 218 9.46 12.82 -11.77
CA ARG A 218 8.28 12.99 -12.64
C ARG A 218 8.69 13.03 -14.12
N PRO A 219 7.90 12.43 -15.02
CA PRO A 219 8.07 12.58 -16.46
C PRO A 219 7.86 14.03 -16.92
N ALA A 220 8.73 14.50 -17.81
CA ALA A 220 8.50 15.69 -18.61
C ALA A 220 8.05 15.31 -20.04
N SER A 221 7.66 16.31 -20.84
CA SER A 221 7.28 16.08 -22.25
C SER A 221 8.40 15.33 -23.01
N GLY A 222 8.02 14.25 -23.68
CA GLY A 222 8.92 13.34 -24.39
C GLY A 222 9.59 12.25 -23.56
N ASP A 223 9.40 12.20 -22.24
CA ASP A 223 9.96 11.13 -21.40
C ASP A 223 9.13 9.84 -21.42
N VAL A 224 7.85 9.94 -21.77
CA VAL A 224 6.94 8.81 -22.02
C VAL A 224 6.33 9.00 -23.40
N ILE A 225 6.41 7.97 -24.25
CA ILE A 225 6.01 8.05 -25.66
C ILE A 225 4.99 6.94 -25.95
N ILE A 226 3.86 7.25 -26.58
CA ILE A 226 2.93 6.25 -27.12
C ILE A 226 3.57 5.59 -28.34
N THR A 227 3.75 4.26 -28.30
CA THR A 227 4.48 3.51 -29.34
C THR A 227 3.60 2.57 -30.14
N GLU A 228 2.52 2.06 -29.55
CA GLU A 228 1.68 1.08 -30.22
C GLU A 228 0.25 1.10 -29.67
N ILE A 229 -0.73 0.98 -30.57
CA ILE A 229 -2.15 1.06 -30.25
C ILE A 229 -2.84 -0.15 -30.88
N HIS A 230 -3.56 -0.94 -30.09
CA HIS A 230 -4.40 -2.03 -30.58
C HIS A 230 -5.87 -1.77 -30.22
N ALA A 231 -6.58 -1.07 -31.11
CA ALA A 231 -7.97 -0.66 -30.87
C ALA A 231 -9.01 -1.63 -31.45
N ARG A 232 -8.60 -2.63 -32.24
CA ARG A 232 -9.50 -3.50 -32.99
C ARG A 232 -9.10 -4.98 -32.90
N PRO A 233 -9.18 -5.61 -31.72
CA PRO A 233 -8.81 -7.02 -31.57
C PRO A 233 -9.70 -7.96 -32.39
N ASN A 234 -9.13 -9.08 -32.83
CA ASN A 234 -9.86 -10.13 -33.56
C ASN A 234 -9.88 -11.46 -32.79
N ALA A 235 -8.79 -11.79 -32.08
CA ALA A 235 -8.70 -13.01 -31.28
C ALA A 235 -9.66 -13.04 -30.09
N VAL A 236 -9.96 -11.87 -29.49
CA VAL A 236 -10.87 -11.72 -28.36
C VAL A 236 -11.74 -10.47 -28.52
N SER A 237 -12.75 -10.29 -27.65
CA SER A 237 -13.63 -9.11 -27.71
C SER A 237 -12.89 -7.80 -27.42
N TYR A 238 -13.37 -6.70 -28.01
CA TYR A 238 -12.87 -5.33 -27.75
C TYR A 238 -12.95 -4.92 -26.27
N THR A 239 -13.91 -5.44 -25.51
CA THR A 239 -13.99 -5.17 -24.06
C THR A 239 -12.84 -5.76 -23.24
N LYS A 240 -11.98 -6.58 -23.86
CA LYS A 240 -10.87 -7.30 -23.20
C LYS A 240 -9.53 -7.14 -23.91
N GLY A 241 -9.51 -7.17 -25.24
CA GLY A 241 -8.28 -7.25 -26.04
C GLY A 241 -7.72 -5.93 -26.55
N GLU A 242 -8.34 -4.78 -26.23
CA GLU A 242 -7.74 -3.48 -26.57
C GLU A 242 -6.58 -3.15 -25.63
N TRP A 243 -5.51 -2.58 -26.18
CA TRP A 243 -4.36 -2.13 -25.39
C TRP A 243 -3.61 -0.96 -26.05
N LEU A 244 -2.83 -0.27 -25.21
CA LEU A 244 -1.97 0.87 -25.53
C LEU A 244 -0.60 0.59 -24.95
N GLU A 245 0.46 0.79 -25.73
CA GLU A 245 1.83 0.67 -25.27
C GLU A 245 2.51 2.03 -25.19
N LEU A 246 3.26 2.23 -24.09
CA LEU A 246 4.11 3.39 -23.87
C LEU A 246 5.56 2.95 -23.71
N TYR A 247 6.48 3.74 -24.23
CA TYR A 247 7.92 3.61 -23.99
C TYR A 247 8.42 4.64 -22.98
N ILE A 248 9.31 4.19 -22.11
CA ILE A 248 9.92 4.97 -21.04
C ILE A 248 11.33 5.42 -21.47
N ALA A 249 11.50 6.71 -21.78
CA ALA A 249 12.74 7.24 -22.36
C ALA A 249 13.82 7.62 -21.32
N LYS A 250 13.46 7.65 -20.03
CA LYS A 250 14.32 7.95 -18.88
C LYS A 250 13.92 7.12 -17.66
N ASP A 251 14.76 7.11 -16.62
CA ASP A 251 14.36 6.57 -15.32
C ASP A 251 13.38 7.56 -14.66
N LEU A 252 12.17 7.09 -14.30
CA LEU A 252 11.05 7.95 -13.89
C LEU A 252 10.17 7.24 -12.85
N ASP A 253 9.38 8.00 -12.10
CA ASP A 253 8.25 7.50 -11.33
C ASP A 253 6.93 7.87 -12.01
N LEU A 254 6.06 6.88 -12.27
CA LEU A 254 4.81 7.06 -13.02
C LEU A 254 3.57 7.25 -12.14
N ASN A 255 3.73 7.58 -10.85
CA ASN A 255 2.60 7.83 -9.93
C ASN A 255 1.65 8.92 -10.43
N CYS A 256 2.15 9.93 -11.12
CA CYS A 256 1.31 11.00 -11.67
C CYS A 256 0.68 10.65 -13.02
N LEU A 257 1.06 9.52 -13.63
CA LEU A 257 0.70 9.19 -15.00
C LEU A 257 -0.81 9.03 -15.16
N GLN A 258 -1.35 9.78 -16.11
CA GLN A 258 -2.74 9.73 -16.52
C GLN A 258 -2.83 9.42 -18.01
N ILE A 259 -3.89 8.73 -18.42
CA ILE A 259 -4.26 8.59 -19.82
C ILE A 259 -5.62 9.23 -20.04
N ALA A 260 -5.74 10.02 -21.09
CA ALA A 260 -6.98 10.65 -21.51
C ALA A 260 -7.27 10.32 -22.97
N LYS A 261 -8.56 10.44 -23.31
CA LYS A 261 -9.00 10.60 -24.70
C LYS A 261 -9.59 12.00 -24.87
N ALA A 262 -9.56 12.51 -26.11
CA ALA A 262 -10.04 13.85 -26.43
C ALA A 262 -11.39 14.17 -25.79
N GLY A 263 -11.45 15.31 -25.08
CA GLY A 263 -12.66 15.81 -24.43
C GLY A 263 -12.99 15.19 -23.08
N GLU A 264 -12.14 14.29 -22.55
CA GLU A 264 -12.31 13.69 -21.23
C GLU A 264 -11.14 14.03 -20.28
N ALA A 265 -11.39 13.97 -18.98
CA ALA A 265 -10.36 14.16 -17.97
C ALA A 265 -9.41 12.96 -17.92
N GLY A 266 -8.12 13.25 -17.70
CA GLY A 266 -7.10 12.22 -17.49
C GLY A 266 -7.45 11.29 -16.33
N GLN A 267 -7.24 9.99 -16.55
CA GLN A 267 -7.46 8.94 -15.57
C GLN A 267 -6.11 8.42 -15.08
N TYR A 268 -5.86 8.48 -13.78
CA TYR A 268 -4.65 7.93 -13.18
C TYR A 268 -4.55 6.43 -13.42
N ILE A 269 -3.36 5.98 -13.80
CA ILE A 269 -3.08 4.57 -14.10
C ILE A 269 -2.55 3.83 -12.88
N PHE A 270 -1.69 4.49 -12.11
CA PHE A 270 -1.09 3.93 -10.90
C PHE A 270 -1.57 4.71 -9.68
N ASP A 271 -2.37 4.07 -8.83
CA ASP A 271 -2.77 4.63 -7.53
C ASP A 271 -2.00 3.93 -6.41
N SER A 272 -0.83 4.47 -6.09
CA SER A 272 0.05 3.91 -5.06
C SER A 272 0.75 5.03 -4.28
N ALA A 273 0.86 4.84 -2.97
CA ALA A 273 1.75 5.65 -2.14
C ALA A 273 3.24 5.31 -2.38
N ARG A 274 3.56 4.14 -2.95
CA ARG A 274 4.94 3.76 -3.33
C ARG A 274 5.36 4.38 -4.64
N CYS A 275 6.64 4.68 -4.78
CA CYS A 275 7.22 5.12 -6.04
C CYS A 275 7.05 4.02 -7.09
N GLN A 276 6.34 4.34 -8.17
CA GLN A 276 6.13 3.47 -9.32
C GLN A 276 7.28 3.70 -10.30
N SER A 277 8.46 3.23 -9.91
CA SER A 277 9.71 3.44 -10.64
C SER A 277 9.77 2.59 -11.90
N PHE A 278 10.10 3.19 -13.04
CA PHE A 278 10.37 2.51 -14.30
C PHE A 278 11.72 2.93 -14.84
N GLU A 279 12.50 1.96 -15.31
CA GLU A 279 13.81 2.20 -15.91
C GLU A 279 13.66 2.64 -17.37
N LYS A 280 14.60 3.47 -17.81
CA LYS A 280 14.78 3.83 -19.21
C LYS A 280 14.86 2.57 -20.09
N GLY A 281 14.17 2.61 -21.22
CA GLY A 281 14.16 1.52 -22.19
C GLY A 281 13.01 0.55 -22.02
N THR A 282 12.21 0.70 -20.96
CA THR A 282 11.08 -0.18 -20.66
C THR A 282 9.87 0.15 -21.52
N PHE A 283 9.17 -0.90 -21.96
CA PHE A 283 7.84 -0.81 -22.55
C PHE A 283 6.79 -1.18 -21.51
N ILE A 284 5.77 -0.34 -21.37
CA ILE A 284 4.62 -0.57 -20.50
C ILE A 284 3.35 -0.71 -21.33
N VAL A 285 2.53 -1.72 -21.02
CA VAL A 285 1.30 -2.02 -21.74
C VAL A 285 0.10 -1.86 -20.83
N LEU A 286 -0.83 -1.01 -21.27
CA LEU A 286 -2.11 -0.78 -20.62
C LEU A 286 -3.20 -1.53 -21.40
N ALA A 287 -3.90 -2.48 -20.77
CA ALA A 287 -4.90 -3.31 -21.45
C ALA A 287 -6.27 -3.28 -20.76
N ARG A 288 -7.36 -3.51 -21.50
CA ARG A 288 -8.73 -3.54 -20.93
C ARG A 288 -8.91 -4.64 -19.87
N SER A 289 -8.24 -5.77 -20.06
CA SER A 289 -8.07 -6.80 -19.03
C SER A 289 -6.58 -7.06 -18.80
N THR A 290 -6.16 -7.11 -17.53
CA THR A 290 -4.79 -7.49 -17.15
C THR A 290 -4.62 -9.01 -17.07
N ASN A 291 -5.68 -9.79 -17.23
CA ASN A 291 -5.62 -11.24 -17.29
C ASN A 291 -5.23 -11.69 -18.71
N PRO A 292 -4.05 -12.32 -18.91
CA PRO A 292 -3.60 -12.75 -20.24
C PRO A 292 -4.52 -13.77 -20.90
N ASP A 293 -5.26 -14.56 -20.12
CA ASP A 293 -6.22 -15.54 -20.66
C ASP A 293 -7.47 -14.88 -21.27
N GLU A 294 -7.76 -13.63 -20.91
CA GLU A 294 -8.93 -12.88 -21.41
C GLU A 294 -8.59 -11.88 -22.50
N ASN A 295 -7.38 -11.33 -22.49
CA ASN A 295 -6.97 -10.21 -23.36
C ASN A 295 -6.23 -10.65 -24.63
N GLY A 296 -6.22 -11.96 -24.94
CA GLY A 296 -5.55 -12.50 -26.11
C GLY A 296 -4.06 -12.77 -25.91
N GLY A 297 -3.58 -12.87 -24.67
CA GLY A 297 -2.20 -13.26 -24.33
C GLY A 297 -1.25 -12.10 -24.02
N VAL A 298 -1.76 -10.88 -23.85
CA VAL A 298 -0.97 -9.68 -23.55
C VAL A 298 -0.59 -9.65 -22.07
N GLN A 299 0.70 -9.46 -21.78
CA GLN A 299 1.21 -9.23 -20.42
C GLN A 299 1.12 -7.74 -20.07
N ALA A 300 -0.03 -7.31 -19.54
CA ALA A 300 -0.28 -5.90 -19.24
C ALA A 300 0.24 -5.50 -17.85
N ASP A 301 0.80 -4.29 -17.74
CA ASP A 301 1.28 -3.72 -16.46
C ASP A 301 0.16 -3.08 -15.65
N ALA A 302 -0.81 -2.51 -16.34
CA ALA A 302 -1.94 -1.83 -15.70
C ALA A 302 -3.18 -1.88 -16.59
N LYS A 303 -4.31 -1.53 -15.97
CA LYS A 303 -5.60 -1.51 -16.64
C LYS A 303 -5.76 -0.24 -17.48
N LEU A 304 -6.14 -0.39 -18.74
CA LEU A 304 -6.62 0.70 -19.57
C LEU A 304 -8.06 1.08 -19.14
N PRO A 305 -8.29 2.30 -18.63
CA PRO A 305 -9.53 2.62 -17.92
C PRO A 305 -10.76 2.68 -18.85
N PHE A 306 -10.56 3.00 -20.13
CA PHE A 306 -11.62 3.14 -21.13
C PHE A 306 -11.34 2.29 -22.37
N SER A 307 -12.36 2.15 -23.22
CA SER A 307 -12.21 1.52 -24.53
C SER A 307 -11.61 2.47 -25.56
N LEU A 308 -10.80 1.90 -26.44
CA LEU A 308 -10.26 2.59 -27.60
C LEU A 308 -11.33 2.64 -28.71
N THR A 309 -11.16 3.53 -29.69
CA THR A 309 -12.10 3.64 -30.81
C THR A 309 -11.38 3.39 -32.12
N ASP A 310 -11.70 2.29 -32.80
CA ASP A 310 -11.11 1.92 -34.09
C ASP A 310 -11.48 2.84 -35.27
N THR A 311 -12.29 3.88 -35.03
CA THR A 311 -12.70 4.89 -36.03
C THR A 311 -11.90 6.19 -35.96
N GLY A 312 -11.06 6.36 -34.93
CA GLY A 312 -10.18 7.51 -34.75
C GLY A 312 -10.46 8.31 -33.47
N MET A 313 -9.39 8.78 -32.84
CA MET A 313 -9.40 9.61 -31.63
C MET A 313 -8.03 10.26 -31.41
N THR A 314 -7.96 11.19 -30.45
CA THR A 314 -6.70 11.60 -29.82
C THR A 314 -6.59 10.94 -28.46
N LEU A 315 -5.45 10.32 -28.19
CA LEU A 315 -5.02 9.85 -26.89
C LEU A 315 -3.94 10.79 -26.37
N SER A 316 -4.01 11.15 -25.08
CA SER A 316 -2.98 11.96 -24.41
C SER A 316 -2.46 11.22 -23.19
N VAL A 317 -1.14 11.28 -23.01
CA VAL A 317 -0.45 10.92 -21.78
C VAL A 317 -0.22 12.19 -20.97
N LEU A 318 -0.62 12.20 -19.70
CA LEU A 318 -0.48 13.37 -18.83
C LEU A 318 0.21 13.01 -17.51
N CYS A 319 0.73 14.01 -16.80
CA CYS A 319 1.17 13.91 -15.42
C CYS A 319 0.54 15.04 -14.60
N ASP A 320 -0.38 14.68 -13.69
CA ASP A 320 -1.23 15.62 -12.94
C ASP A 320 -1.87 16.73 -13.81
N GLY A 321 -2.37 16.34 -14.99
CA GLY A 321 -3.05 17.22 -15.93
C GLY A 321 -2.16 17.97 -16.92
N GLU A 322 -0.83 17.89 -16.79
CA GLU A 322 0.10 18.40 -17.80
C GLU A 322 0.32 17.35 -18.89
N GLU A 323 0.09 17.68 -20.16
CA GLU A 323 0.30 16.77 -21.29
C GLU A 323 1.80 16.52 -21.52
N ILE A 324 2.17 15.25 -21.57
CA ILE A 324 3.53 14.76 -21.82
C ILE A 324 3.71 14.38 -23.28
N ASP A 325 2.69 13.72 -23.84
CA ASP A 325 2.68 13.15 -25.17
C ASP A 325 1.23 12.97 -25.66
N SER A 326 1.03 12.98 -26.98
CA SER A 326 -0.27 12.76 -27.59
C SER A 326 -0.14 11.99 -28.89
N VAL A 327 -1.18 11.24 -29.27
CA VAL A 327 -1.27 10.63 -30.61
C VAL A 327 -2.70 10.78 -31.11
N THR A 328 -2.85 11.30 -32.33
CA THR A 328 -4.13 11.32 -33.04
C THR A 328 -4.12 10.33 -34.18
N TYR A 329 -5.10 9.43 -34.20
CA TYR A 329 -5.26 8.45 -35.26
C TYR A 329 -6.66 8.49 -35.87
N GLN A 330 -6.79 7.93 -37.07
CA GLN A 330 -8.05 7.85 -37.82
C GLN A 330 -8.41 6.40 -38.11
N GLY A 331 -9.67 6.13 -38.46
CA GLY A 331 -10.16 4.76 -38.65
C GLY A 331 -9.46 3.95 -39.74
N SER A 332 -8.77 4.58 -40.70
CA SER A 332 -7.94 3.86 -41.67
C SER A 332 -6.73 3.16 -41.05
N ALA A 333 -6.24 3.63 -39.90
CA ALA A 333 -5.16 2.98 -39.14
C ALA A 333 -5.53 1.54 -38.76
N PHE A 334 -6.81 1.31 -38.44
CA PHE A 334 -7.36 0.02 -38.00
C PHE A 334 -8.24 -0.65 -39.08
N SER A 335 -7.89 -0.47 -40.36
CA SER A 335 -8.62 -1.04 -41.48
C SER A 335 -8.66 -2.58 -41.47
N VAL A 336 -7.68 -3.23 -40.83
CA VAL A 336 -7.59 -4.68 -40.64
C VAL A 336 -7.84 -5.00 -39.16
N ALA A 337 -8.79 -5.88 -38.88
CA ALA A 337 -9.04 -6.36 -37.52
C ALA A 337 -7.91 -7.31 -37.08
N GLY A 338 -7.56 -7.24 -35.79
CA GLY A 338 -6.52 -8.05 -35.18
C GLY A 338 -5.11 -7.56 -35.47
N VAL A 339 -4.93 -6.32 -35.93
CA VAL A 339 -3.61 -5.74 -36.23
C VAL A 339 -3.47 -4.40 -35.54
N SER A 340 -2.43 -4.26 -34.71
CA SER A 340 -2.09 -3.00 -34.06
C SER A 340 -1.52 -1.97 -35.04
N TRP A 341 -1.57 -0.71 -34.62
CA TRP A 341 -0.93 0.42 -35.28
C TRP A 341 0.28 0.84 -34.45
N GLN A 342 1.47 0.80 -35.05
CA GLN A 342 2.74 0.95 -34.35
C GLN A 342 3.59 2.07 -34.95
N LEU A 343 4.35 2.74 -34.09
CA LEU A 343 5.31 3.77 -34.46
C LEU A 343 6.58 3.13 -35.03
N ASP A 344 7.12 3.65 -36.13
CA ASP A 344 8.40 3.24 -36.68
C ASP A 344 9.53 3.52 -35.65
N PRO A 345 10.37 2.53 -35.27
CA PRO A 345 11.50 2.73 -34.38
C PRO A 345 12.52 3.79 -34.83
N ALA A 346 12.52 4.17 -36.11
CA ALA A 346 13.34 5.28 -36.61
C ALA A 346 12.81 6.67 -36.20
N HIS A 347 11.61 6.74 -35.63
CA HIS A 347 10.85 7.94 -35.32
C HIS A 347 10.37 7.95 -33.86
N PHE A 348 11.24 7.51 -32.95
CA PHE A 348 10.93 7.15 -31.57
C PHE A 348 11.06 8.32 -30.58
N ASP A 349 10.30 9.38 -30.82
CA ASP A 349 10.20 10.57 -29.97
C ASP A 349 8.77 11.15 -29.99
N ALA A 350 8.41 11.92 -28.96
CA ALA A 350 7.06 12.47 -28.77
C ALA A 350 6.64 13.57 -29.76
N SER A 351 7.54 14.01 -30.65
CA SER A 351 7.15 14.91 -31.75
C SER A 351 6.96 14.17 -33.07
N SER A 352 7.71 13.07 -33.24
CA SER A 352 7.65 12.23 -34.41
C SER A 352 6.42 11.30 -34.38
N ASN A 353 5.94 10.90 -33.20
CA ASN A 353 4.74 10.08 -33.05
C ASN A 353 3.43 10.84 -33.35
N ASP A 354 3.45 12.18 -33.34
CA ASP A 354 2.34 13.03 -33.79
C ASP A 354 2.07 12.94 -35.30
N ASN A 355 3.05 12.47 -36.08
CA ASN A 355 2.95 12.38 -37.53
C ASN A 355 2.46 10.99 -37.97
N PRO A 356 1.22 10.85 -38.50
CA PRO A 356 0.68 9.54 -38.89
C PRO A 356 1.48 8.82 -39.99
N SER A 357 2.35 9.52 -40.75
CA SER A 357 3.20 8.86 -41.74
C SER A 357 4.31 8.01 -41.13
N ASN A 358 4.61 8.21 -39.84
CA ASN A 358 5.61 7.46 -39.10
C ASN A 358 5.05 6.18 -38.48
N TRP A 359 3.77 5.88 -38.72
CA TRP A 359 3.09 4.71 -38.17
C TRP A 359 2.70 3.72 -39.25
N CYS A 360 2.62 2.45 -38.89
CA CYS A 360 2.22 1.37 -39.79
C CYS A 360 1.52 0.23 -39.04
N GLN A 361 1.04 -0.74 -39.81
CA GLN A 361 0.45 -1.97 -39.27
C GLN A 361 1.55 -2.93 -38.82
N SER A 362 1.35 -3.56 -37.66
CA SER A 362 2.22 -4.64 -37.22
C SER A 362 2.08 -5.88 -38.10
N LYS A 363 3.17 -6.64 -38.17
CA LYS A 363 3.37 -7.89 -38.92
C LYS A 363 3.79 -9.01 -37.98
N THR A 364 4.07 -8.72 -36.71
CA THR A 364 4.51 -9.68 -35.72
C THR A 364 3.30 -10.31 -35.03
N GLN A 365 3.13 -11.63 -35.12
CA GLN A 365 2.04 -12.32 -34.43
C GLN A 365 2.35 -12.43 -32.93
N PHE A 366 1.38 -12.15 -32.06
CA PHE A 366 1.48 -12.35 -30.62
C PHE A 366 0.30 -13.18 -30.07
N GLY A 367 0.50 -13.73 -28.87
CA GLY A 367 -0.56 -14.33 -28.06
C GLY A 367 -1.47 -15.30 -28.83
N ALA A 368 -2.77 -15.02 -28.79
CA ALA A 368 -3.82 -15.86 -29.40
C ALA A 368 -3.99 -15.68 -30.92
N GLY A 369 -3.17 -14.84 -31.56
CA GLY A 369 -3.04 -14.79 -33.02
C GLY A 369 -3.28 -13.43 -33.69
N ASP A 370 -3.53 -12.37 -32.91
CA ASP A 370 -3.48 -10.98 -33.39
C ASP A 370 -2.02 -10.55 -33.66
N PHE A 371 -1.83 -9.39 -34.29
CA PHE A 371 -0.53 -8.84 -34.68
C PHE A 371 -0.21 -7.55 -33.91
N GLY A 372 1.01 -7.48 -33.38
CA GLY A 372 1.53 -6.42 -32.51
C GLY A 372 2.79 -6.86 -31.77
N THR A 373 3.45 -5.90 -31.12
CA THR A 373 4.72 -6.10 -30.40
C THR A 373 4.67 -5.74 -28.91
N PRO A 374 3.62 -6.14 -28.16
CA PRO A 374 3.50 -5.73 -26.75
C PRO A 374 4.73 -6.16 -25.93
N LYS A 375 5.23 -5.24 -25.11
CA LYS A 375 6.43 -5.35 -24.28
C LYS A 375 7.75 -5.41 -25.05
N SER A 376 7.76 -5.12 -26.34
CA SER A 376 8.94 -5.23 -27.21
C SER A 376 9.06 -4.02 -28.12
N ALA A 377 10.25 -3.83 -28.69
CA ALA A 377 10.41 -2.81 -29.72
C ALA A 377 9.61 -3.19 -30.98
N ASN A 378 8.86 -2.23 -31.50
CA ASN A 378 8.16 -2.31 -32.79
C ASN A 378 9.12 -2.73 -33.92
N GLU A 379 8.62 -3.43 -34.94
CA GLU A 379 9.37 -3.59 -36.19
C GLU A 379 9.41 -2.30 -37.05
N PRO A 380 10.44 -2.13 -37.91
CA PRO A 380 10.45 -1.06 -38.90
C PRO A 380 9.26 -1.12 -39.85
N CYS A 381 8.71 0.04 -40.20
CA CYS A 381 7.58 0.10 -41.12
C CYS A 381 7.95 -0.30 -42.56
N LYS A 382 9.23 -0.14 -42.94
CA LYS A 382 9.78 -0.46 -44.27
C LYS A 382 10.95 -1.42 -44.22
#